data_AF-A0A7W0KBH3-F1
#
_entry.id   AF-A0A7W0KBH3-F1
#
_cell.length_a   1.000
_cell.length_b   1.000
_cell.length_c   1.000
_cell.angle_alpha   90.00
_cell.angle_beta   90.00
_cell.angle_gamma   90.00
#
_symmetry.space_group_name_H-M   'P 1'
#
loop_
_entity.id
_entity.type
_entity.pdbx_description
1 polymer ?
#
loop_
_entity_poly.entity_id
_entity_poly.type
_entity_poly.pdbx_seq_one_letter_code
_entity_poly.pdbx_strand_id
1 'polypeptide(L)'
;INLRQATEQGANIDDNSVRAKALGLNYIHIPFDGAAPSDKTVDDFLAAVANKANQPVYIHCGTANRVGAVWLVKRVLQDGWPVEKATDEARLIGLRSAPLEAFALKYIEAHKK
;
A
#
# COMPACT_ATOMS: atom_id res chain seq x y z
N ILE A 1 1.24 -2.58 8.09
CA ILE A 1 0.78 -3.19 6.83
C ILE A 1 1.99 -3.60 6.01
N ASN A 2 2.16 -4.90 5.79
CA ASN A 2 3.22 -5.47 4.96
C ASN A 2 2.66 -5.78 3.56
N LEU A 3 3.26 -5.19 2.53
CA LEU A 3 2.87 -5.40 1.13
C LEU A 3 3.73 -6.42 0.38
N ARG A 4 4.72 -7.03 1.04
CA ARG A 4 5.62 -8.01 0.41
C ARG A 4 4.91 -9.35 0.20
N GLN A 5 5.22 -10.03 -0.88
CA GLN A 5 4.85 -11.44 -1.07
C GLN A 5 5.76 -12.32 -0.21
N ALA A 6 5.23 -13.45 0.26
CA ALA A 6 6.01 -14.43 1.04
C ALA A 6 7.14 -15.08 0.22
N THR A 7 7.02 -15.05 -1.11
CA THR A 7 8.00 -15.57 -2.07
C THR A 7 9.21 -14.65 -2.28
N GLU A 8 9.17 -13.40 -1.80
CA GLU A 8 10.29 -12.49 -1.95
C GLU A 8 11.45 -12.84 -1.02
N GLN A 9 12.68 -12.71 -1.53
CA GLN A 9 13.89 -12.93 -0.73
C GLN A 9 13.91 -12.04 0.53
N GLY A 10 14.06 -12.66 1.70
CA GLY A 10 14.09 -11.95 2.98
C GLY A 10 12.73 -11.42 3.45
N ALA A 11 11.61 -11.88 2.88
CA ALA A 11 10.28 -11.60 3.41
C ALA A 11 9.97 -12.55 4.59
N ASN A 12 10.42 -12.20 5.79
CA ASN A 12 10.19 -12.99 7.01
C ASN A 12 8.79 -12.74 7.57
N ILE A 13 7.74 -13.11 6.84
CA ILE A 13 6.34 -12.78 7.15
C ILE A 13 5.93 -13.30 8.54
N ASP A 14 6.27 -14.56 8.85
CA ASP A 14 5.86 -15.21 10.09
C ASP A 14 6.56 -14.59 11.30
N ASP A 15 7.88 -14.40 11.24
CA ASP A 15 8.64 -13.73 12.30
C ASP A 15 8.16 -12.29 12.53
N ASN A 16 7.90 -11.55 11.46
CA ASN A 16 7.37 -10.19 11.54
C ASN A 16 5.99 -10.17 12.23
N SER A 17 5.13 -11.13 11.89
CA SER A 17 3.80 -11.29 12.50
C SER A 17 3.90 -11.60 13.99
N VAL A 18 4.75 -12.56 14.37
CA VAL A 18 4.97 -12.95 15.77
C VAL A 18 5.53 -11.78 16.59
N ARG A 19 6.55 -11.08 16.08
CA ARG A 19 7.17 -9.95 16.77
C ARG A 19 6.23 -8.75 16.88
N ALA A 20 5.47 -8.45 15.82
CA ALA A 20 4.47 -7.39 15.86
C ALA A 20 3.41 -7.67 16.93
N LYS A 21 2.87 -8.90 16.98
CA LYS A 21 1.91 -9.31 18.01
C LYS A 21 2.50 -9.24 19.42
N ALA A 22 3.74 -9.68 19.62
CA ALA A 22 4.42 -9.60 20.92
C ALA A 22 4.62 -8.16 21.40
N LEU A 23 4.68 -7.19 20.48
CA LEU A 23 4.76 -5.76 20.77
C LEU A 23 3.37 -5.09 20.85
N GLY A 24 2.28 -5.85 20.79
CA GLY A 24 0.92 -5.33 20.82
C GLY A 24 0.48 -4.64 19.52
N LEU A 25 1.19 -4.85 18.42
CA LEU A 25 0.86 -4.28 17.11
C LEU A 25 -0.08 -5.19 16.32
N ASN A 26 -1.07 -4.58 15.67
CA ASN A 26 -1.89 -5.27 14.68
C ASN A 26 -1.07 -5.52 13.40
N TYR A 27 -0.67 -6.77 13.16
CA TYR A 27 0.02 -7.16 11.94
C TYR A 27 -0.97 -7.47 10.82
N ILE A 28 -0.90 -6.68 9.75
CA ILE A 28 -1.75 -6.83 8.56
C ILE A 28 -0.83 -7.12 7.37
N HIS A 29 -1.02 -8.27 6.75
CA HIS A 29 -0.27 -8.70 5.56
C HIS A 29 -1.19 -8.71 4.35
N ILE A 30 -0.88 -7.87 3.36
CA ILE A 30 -1.64 -7.74 2.12
C ILE A 30 -0.62 -7.90 0.98
N PRO A 31 -0.33 -9.13 0.53
CA PRO A 31 0.69 -9.36 -0.48
C PRO A 31 0.33 -8.65 -1.79
N PHE A 32 1.17 -7.73 -2.22
CA PHE A 32 0.99 -6.95 -3.44
C PHE A 32 1.99 -7.42 -4.50
N ASP A 33 1.49 -7.97 -5.60
CA ASP A 33 2.29 -8.28 -6.79
C ASP A 33 2.56 -7.02 -7.62
N GLY A 34 3.83 -6.61 -7.70
CA GLY A 34 4.20 -5.43 -8.46
C GLY A 34 4.16 -5.62 -9.98
N ALA A 35 4.24 -6.87 -10.45
CA ALA A 35 4.19 -7.24 -11.87
C ALA A 35 2.75 -7.53 -12.33
N ALA A 36 1.88 -7.98 -11.43
CA ALA A 36 0.47 -8.25 -11.69
C ALA A 36 -0.43 -7.61 -10.61
N PRO A 37 -0.51 -6.26 -10.55
CA PRO A 37 -1.28 -5.57 -9.54
C PRO A 37 -2.78 -5.91 -9.61
N SER A 38 -3.43 -5.98 -8.45
CA SER A 38 -4.84 -6.34 -8.31
C SER A 38 -5.63 -5.25 -7.61
N ASP A 39 -6.80 -4.92 -8.14
CA ASP A 39 -7.75 -3.98 -7.51
C ASP A 39 -8.12 -4.41 -6.09
N LYS A 40 -8.31 -5.73 -5.87
CA LYS A 40 -8.61 -6.27 -4.54
C LYS A 40 -7.54 -5.92 -3.49
N THR A 41 -6.26 -5.94 -3.87
CA THR A 41 -5.17 -5.57 -2.97
C THR A 41 -5.26 -4.10 -2.57
N VAL A 42 -5.69 -3.23 -3.48
CA VAL A 42 -5.93 -1.81 -3.21
C VAL A 42 -7.14 -1.64 -2.30
N ASP A 43 -8.24 -2.34 -2.56
CA ASP A 43 -9.45 -2.31 -1.71
C ASP A 43 -9.13 -2.71 -0.27
N ASP A 44 -8.43 -3.85 -0.09
CA ASP A 44 -8.03 -4.36 1.23
C ASP A 44 -7.13 -3.36 1.96
N PHE A 45 -6.22 -2.70 1.23
CA PHE A 45 -5.36 -1.66 1.78
C PHE A 45 -6.18 -0.44 2.23
N LEU A 46 -7.07 0.06 1.38
CA LEU A 46 -7.93 1.22 1.67
C LEU A 46 -8.81 0.95 2.89
N ALA A 47 -9.39 -0.25 3.00
CA ALA A 47 -10.15 -0.66 4.17
C ALA A 47 -9.28 -0.72 5.44
N ALA A 48 -8.08 -1.28 5.34
CA ALA A 48 -7.16 -1.40 6.47
C ALA A 48 -6.73 -0.03 7.03
N VAL A 49 -6.43 0.95 6.18
CA VAL A 49 -6.01 2.29 6.63
C VAL A 49 -7.17 3.17 7.08
N ALA A 50 -8.38 2.96 6.57
CA ALA A 50 -9.59 3.66 7.04
C ALA A 50 -10.04 3.23 8.44
N ASN A 51 -9.71 1.99 8.85
CA ASN A 51 -10.06 1.50 10.17
C ASN A 51 -9.21 2.17 11.27
N LYS A 52 -9.86 2.94 12.15
CA LYS A 52 -9.22 3.66 13.26
C LYS A 52 -8.51 2.74 14.26
N ALA A 53 -8.94 1.49 14.40
CA ALA A 53 -8.29 0.51 15.27
C ALA A 53 -6.88 0.10 14.78
N ASN A 54 -6.55 0.42 13.51
CA ASN A 54 -5.24 0.15 12.93
C ASN A 54 -4.28 1.34 13.00
N GLN A 55 -4.71 2.46 13.60
CA GLN A 55 -3.92 3.70 13.64
C GLN A 55 -3.18 3.87 14.98
N PRO A 56 -1.94 4.40 14.98
CA PRO A 56 -1.14 4.80 13.82
C PRO A 56 -0.61 3.59 13.02
N VAL A 57 -0.52 3.73 11.70
CA VAL A 57 -0.09 2.64 10.80
C VAL A 57 1.31 2.88 10.21
N TYR A 58 2.12 1.83 10.18
CA TYR A 58 3.35 1.75 9.38
C TYR A 58 3.11 0.86 8.16
N ILE A 59 3.49 1.34 6.97
CA ILE A 59 3.28 0.64 5.70
C ILE A 59 4.65 0.40 5.05
N HIS A 60 4.92 -0.83 4.62
CA HIS A 60 6.19 -1.14 3.98
C HIS A 60 6.02 -2.17 2.85
N CYS A 61 7.02 -2.18 1.95
CA CYS A 61 7.26 -3.25 0.99
C CYS A 61 8.77 -3.47 0.88
N GLY A 62 9.27 -4.05 -0.22
CA GLY A 62 10.72 -4.20 -0.43
C GLY A 62 11.46 -2.86 -0.68
N THR A 63 10.87 -1.94 -1.45
CA THR A 63 11.56 -0.74 -1.98
C THR A 63 10.69 0.53 -1.94
N ALA A 64 9.64 0.55 -1.13
CA ALA A 64 8.59 1.57 -1.09
C ALA A 64 7.78 1.79 -2.39
N ASN A 65 8.10 1.13 -3.52
CA ASN A 65 7.37 1.29 -4.78
C ASN A 65 5.87 0.97 -4.64
N ARG A 66 5.54 -0.20 -4.10
CA ARG A 66 4.14 -0.62 -3.86
C ARG A 66 3.44 0.26 -2.82
N VAL A 67 4.21 0.79 -1.85
CA VAL A 67 3.67 1.71 -0.84
C VAL A 67 3.21 3.00 -1.53
N GLY A 68 4.05 3.60 -2.37
CA GLY A 68 3.67 4.81 -3.10
C GLY A 68 2.45 4.59 -3.99
N ALA A 69 2.34 3.46 -4.67
CA ALA A 69 1.18 3.14 -5.52
C ALA A 69 -0.15 3.12 -4.74
N VAL A 70 -0.23 2.39 -3.62
CA VAL A 70 -1.47 2.35 -2.83
C VAL A 70 -1.71 3.65 -2.04
N TRP A 71 -0.64 4.34 -1.66
CA TRP A 71 -0.72 5.62 -0.96
C TRP A 71 -1.28 6.73 -1.85
N LEU A 72 -0.88 6.75 -3.13
CA LEU A 72 -1.47 7.61 -4.17
C LEU A 72 -3.00 7.46 -4.19
N VAL A 73 -3.48 6.22 -4.33
CA VAL A 73 -4.92 5.92 -4.38
C VAL A 73 -5.62 6.44 -3.13
N LYS A 74 -5.06 6.15 -1.95
CA LYS A 74 -5.58 6.62 -0.66
C LYS A 74 -5.71 8.14 -0.62
N ARG A 75 -4.65 8.88 -1.00
CA ARG A 75 -4.67 10.35 -1.01
C ARG A 75 -5.79 10.89 -1.87
N VAL A 76 -6.00 10.33 -3.05
CA VAL A 76 -7.03 10.85 -3.96
C VAL A 76 -8.43 10.44 -3.49
N LEU A 77 -8.66 9.16 -3.21
CA LEU A 77 -10.00 8.63 -2.98
C LEU A 77 -10.50 8.81 -1.54
N GLN A 78 -9.61 8.80 -0.54
CA GLN A 78 -10.00 8.94 0.88
C GLN A 78 -9.69 10.34 1.45
N ASP A 79 -8.59 10.98 1.03
CA ASP A 79 -8.23 12.30 1.53
C ASP A 79 -8.68 13.44 0.61
N GLY A 80 -9.20 13.14 -0.58
CA GLY A 80 -9.67 14.14 -1.55
C GLY A 80 -8.56 15.00 -2.15
N TRP A 81 -7.31 14.52 -2.18
CA TRP A 81 -6.20 15.27 -2.76
C TRP A 81 -6.27 15.32 -4.29
N PRO A 82 -5.79 16.41 -4.91
CA PRO A 82 -5.53 16.43 -6.35
C PRO A 82 -4.56 15.31 -6.75
N VAL A 83 -4.81 14.70 -7.92
CA VAL A 83 -4.01 13.58 -8.44
C VAL A 83 -2.54 13.97 -8.55
N GLU A 84 -2.22 15.13 -9.12
CA GLU A 84 -0.83 15.60 -9.29
C GLU A 84 -0.07 15.65 -7.95
N LYS A 85 -0.65 16.30 -6.95
CA LYS A 85 -0.08 16.38 -5.60
C LYS A 85 0.12 14.99 -4.97
N ALA A 86 -0.85 14.09 -5.12
CA ALA A 86 -0.76 12.72 -4.62
C ALA A 86 0.35 11.93 -5.34
N THR A 87 0.50 12.13 -6.65
CA THR A 87 1.56 11.52 -7.47
C THR A 87 2.93 11.98 -7.03
N ASP A 88 3.11 13.27 -6.78
CA ASP A 88 4.39 13.79 -6.29
C ASP A 88 4.77 13.21 -4.93
N GLU A 89 3.81 13.12 -4.00
CA GLU A 89 4.06 12.49 -2.70
C GLU A 89 4.40 11.00 -2.84
N ALA A 90 3.66 10.26 -3.69
CA ALA A 90 3.94 8.85 -3.94
C ALA A 90 5.34 8.63 -4.51
N ARG A 91 5.80 9.51 -5.42
CA ARG A 91 7.16 9.50 -5.95
C ARG A 91 8.17 9.86 -4.87
N LEU A 92 7.92 10.84 -4.01
CA LEU A 92 8.82 11.15 -2.89
C LEU A 92 8.97 9.95 -1.93
N ILE A 93 7.90 9.22 -1.66
CA ILE A 93 7.92 7.99 -0.84
C ILE A 93 8.77 6.88 -1.46
N GLY A 94 8.73 6.73 -2.79
CA GLY A 94 9.53 5.74 -3.50
C GLY A 94 8.86 5.08 -4.70
N LEU A 95 7.70 5.56 -5.15
CA LEU A 95 7.14 5.12 -6.43
C LEU A 95 8.07 5.52 -7.58
N ARG A 96 8.65 4.51 -8.24
CA ARG A 96 9.56 4.65 -9.39
C ARG A 96 9.10 3.84 -10.60
N SER A 97 8.30 2.79 -10.37
CA SER A 97 7.75 1.94 -11.43
C SER A 97 6.61 2.65 -12.16
N ALA A 98 6.85 3.03 -13.42
CA ALA A 98 5.83 3.62 -14.29
C ALA A 98 4.59 2.72 -14.49
N PRO A 99 4.72 1.38 -14.68
CA PRO A 99 3.55 0.50 -14.74
C PRO A 99 2.70 0.51 -13.47
N LEU A 100 3.32 0.58 -12.28
CA LEU A 100 2.58 0.65 -11.02
C LEU A 100 1.89 1.99 -10.82
N GLU A 101 2.54 3.08 -11.22
CA GLU A 101 1.91 4.41 -11.21
C GLU A 101 0.70 4.44 -12.15
N ALA A 102 0.85 3.94 -13.38
CA ALA A 102 -0.24 3.85 -14.34
C ALA A 102 -1.41 2.98 -13.84
N PHE A 103 -1.11 1.86 -13.18
CA PHE A 103 -2.12 1.03 -12.51
C PHE A 103 -2.90 1.83 -11.46
N ALA A 104 -2.19 2.52 -10.56
CA ALA A 104 -2.82 3.27 -9.48
C ALA A 104 -3.70 4.43 -10.01
N LEU A 105 -3.24 5.12 -11.06
CA LEU A 105 -4.01 6.16 -11.74
C LEU A 105 -5.27 5.60 -12.42
N LYS A 106 -5.16 4.44 -13.09
CA LYS A 106 -6.30 3.76 -13.69
C LYS A 106 -7.33 3.34 -12.64
N TYR A 107 -6.87 2.81 -11.51
CA TYR A 107 -7.75 2.45 -10.40
C TYR A 107 -8.49 3.69 -9.88
N ILE A 108 -7.80 4.82 -9.68
CA ILE A 108 -8.44 6.07 -9.26
C ILE A 108 -9.55 6.50 -10.24
N GLU A 109 -9.26 6.49 -11.54
CA GLU A 109 -10.23 6.92 -12.56
C GLU A 109 -11.49 6.05 -12.55
N ALA A 110 -11.33 4.72 -12.38
CA ALA A 110 -12.45 3.79 -12.30
C ALA A 110 -13.31 3.94 -11.03
N HIS A 111 -12.79 4.58 -9.97
CA HIS A 111 -13.45 4.68 -8.66
C HIS A 111 -13.77 6.12 -8.25
N LYS A 112 -13.51 7.10 -9.14
CA LYS A 112 -13.88 8.49 -8.94
C LYS A 112 -15.39 8.62 -9.09
N LYS A 113 -16.03 9.26 -8.11
CA LYS A 113 -17.47 9.60 -8.16
C LYS A 113 -17.68 10.92 -8.85
#